data_AF-A0A9Q9AN35-F1
#
_entry.id   AF-A0A9Q9AN35-F1
#
_cell.length_a   1.000
_cell.length_b   1.000
_cell.length_c   1.000
_cell.angle_alpha   90.00
_cell.angle_beta   90.00
_cell.angle_gamma   90.00
#
_symmetry.space_group_name_H-M   'P 1'
#
loop_
_entity.id
_entity.type
_entity.pdbx_description
1 polymer ?
#
loop_
_entity_poly.entity_id
_entity_poly.type
_entity_poly.pdbx_seq_one_letter_code
_entity_poly.pdbx_strand_id
1 'polypeptide(L)'
;MPMMTISPSMPAIAKGQILEALLCASFGLHSGGKAVLDFAKALFGNVTVSNAAEDRKEDEKLAGMANGAWGEDGAHCALARAYCLLVEHGEDGNADCLKTIALGRFLKKDFEAKVKVVQDW
;
A
#
# COMPACT_ATOMS: atom_id res chain seq x y z
N MET A 1 -21.01 -2.24 2.53
CA MET A 1 -19.60 -2.21 2.96
C MET A 1 -19.48 -1.20 4.08
N PRO A 2 -19.03 -1.61 5.28
CA PRO A 2 -18.11 -0.71 5.97
C PRO A 2 -17.09 -1.46 6.87
N MET A 3 -15.80 -1.24 6.64
CA MET A 3 -15.01 -0.29 7.43
C MET A 3 -13.96 0.28 6.48
N MET A 4 -13.75 1.59 6.54
CA MET A 4 -12.82 2.32 5.65
C MET A 4 -11.79 3.10 6.46
N THR A 5 -11.84 3.05 7.79
CA THR A 5 -10.89 3.69 8.68
C THR A 5 -10.12 2.62 9.42
N ILE A 6 -8.80 2.76 9.49
CA ILE A 6 -7.94 1.80 10.20
C ILE A 6 -8.24 1.83 11.71
N SER A 7 -8.25 0.67 12.38
CA SER A 7 -8.61 0.61 13.79
C SER A 7 -7.70 1.49 14.66
N PRO A 8 -8.25 2.22 15.65
CA PRO A 8 -7.44 2.97 16.61
C PRO A 8 -6.53 2.06 17.44
N SER A 9 -6.91 0.79 17.66
CA SER A 9 -6.14 -0.16 18.46
C SER A 9 -4.91 -0.74 17.75
N MET A 10 -4.81 -0.59 16.43
CA MET A 10 -3.64 -1.04 15.69
C MET A 10 -2.40 -0.20 16.10
N PRO A 11 -1.23 -0.83 16.32
CA PRO A 11 0.00 -0.13 16.68
C PRO A 11 0.38 0.96 15.67
N ALA A 12 0.88 2.10 16.17
CA ALA A 12 1.28 3.21 15.31
C ALA A 12 2.38 2.84 14.30
N ILE A 13 3.29 1.93 14.68
CA ILE A 13 4.34 1.42 13.80
C ILE A 13 3.71 0.66 12.61
N ALA A 14 2.75 -0.23 12.86
CA ALA A 14 2.07 -0.98 11.81
C ALA A 14 1.27 -0.06 10.88
N LYS A 15 0.57 0.94 11.44
CA LYS A 15 -0.10 1.99 10.65
C LYS A 15 0.85 2.72 9.73
N GLY A 16 2.02 3.11 10.24
CA GLY A 16 3.07 3.76 9.46
C GLY A 16 3.56 2.86 8.32
N GLN A 17 3.84 1.59 8.60
CA GLN A 17 4.29 0.62 7.60
C GLN A 17 3.25 0.36 6.50
N ILE A 18 1.96 0.28 6.86
CA ILE A 18 0.87 0.14 5.88
C ILE A 18 0.79 1.40 5.01
N LEU A 19 0.81 2.59 5.62
CA LEU A 19 0.76 3.85 4.87
C LEU A 19 1.94 3.99 3.91
N GLU A 20 3.16 3.71 4.36
CA GLU A 20 4.37 3.75 3.53
C GLU A 20 4.29 2.77 2.37
N ALA A 21 3.84 1.54 2.62
CA ALA A 21 3.68 0.53 1.58
C ALA A 21 2.63 0.94 0.53
N LEU A 22 1.50 1.50 0.94
CA LEU A 22 0.47 2.00 0.02
C LEU A 22 0.98 3.19 -0.80
N LEU A 23 1.72 4.12 -0.19
CA LEU A 23 2.35 5.23 -0.90
C LEU A 23 3.36 4.69 -1.93
N CYS A 24 4.27 3.81 -1.52
CA CYS A 24 5.23 3.18 -2.42
C CYS A 24 4.54 2.51 -3.62
N ALA A 25 3.48 1.74 -3.38
CA ALA A 25 2.70 1.14 -4.46
C ALA A 25 2.02 2.16 -5.37
N SER A 26 1.46 3.23 -4.80
CA SER A 26 0.77 4.27 -5.60
C SER A 26 1.71 5.03 -6.53
N PHE A 27 2.96 5.22 -6.14
CA PHE A 27 3.99 5.87 -6.96
C PHE A 27 4.69 4.90 -7.92
N GLY A 28 4.84 3.62 -7.55
CA GLY A 28 5.43 2.60 -8.40
C GLY A 28 4.52 2.11 -9.54
N LEU A 29 3.19 2.24 -9.37
CA LEU A 29 2.20 1.87 -10.39
C LEU A 29 2.06 2.96 -11.46
N HIS A 30 2.41 2.62 -12.71
CA HIS A 30 2.18 3.51 -13.85
C HIS A 30 0.68 3.74 -14.11
N SER A 31 -0.16 2.72 -13.84
CA SER A 31 -1.62 2.81 -13.90
C SER A 31 -2.22 2.12 -12.68
N GLY A 32 -3.31 2.67 -12.13
CA GLY A 32 -3.94 2.16 -10.90
C GLY A 32 -3.41 2.76 -9.60
N GLY A 33 -2.32 3.53 -9.63
CA GLY A 33 -1.79 4.23 -8.45
C GLY A 33 -2.82 5.13 -7.76
N LYS A 34 -3.73 5.76 -8.52
CA LYS A 34 -4.84 6.55 -7.98
C LYS A 34 -5.77 5.72 -7.09
N ALA A 35 -6.10 4.48 -7.47
CA ALA A 35 -7.00 3.64 -6.67
C ALA A 35 -6.36 3.27 -5.32
N VAL A 36 -5.06 3.00 -5.32
CA VAL A 36 -4.28 2.74 -4.09
C VAL A 36 -4.23 4.00 -3.21
N LEU A 37 -4.02 5.18 -3.81
CA LEU A 37 -3.97 6.44 -3.08
C LEU A 37 -5.35 6.82 -2.49
N ASP A 38 -6.43 6.64 -3.24
CA ASP A 38 -7.80 6.87 -2.76
C ASP A 38 -8.14 5.92 -1.60
N PHE A 39 -7.70 4.66 -1.68
CA PHE A 39 -7.83 3.69 -0.59
C PHE A 39 -7.04 4.11 0.64
N ALA A 40 -5.77 4.54 0.49
CA ALA A 40 -4.99 5.07 1.60
C ALA A 40 -5.69 6.27 2.27
N LYS A 41 -6.25 7.18 1.47
CA LYS A 41 -7.00 8.35 1.97
C LYS A 41 -8.24 7.96 2.75
N ALA A 42 -8.92 6.88 2.35
CA ALA A 42 -10.02 6.33 3.12
C ALA A 42 -9.53 5.86 4.50
N LEU A 43 -8.45 5.06 4.53
CA LEU A 43 -7.91 4.44 5.75
C LEU A 43 -7.35 5.43 6.77
N PHE A 44 -6.57 6.41 6.30
CA PHE A 44 -5.76 7.29 7.15
C PHE A 44 -6.22 8.75 7.14
N GLY A 45 -7.22 9.08 6.32
CA GLY A 45 -7.70 10.44 6.11
C GLY A 45 -6.91 11.20 5.04
N ASN A 46 -7.60 12.13 4.36
CA ASN A 46 -7.05 12.85 3.21
C ASN A 46 -5.81 13.70 3.54
N VAL A 47 -5.79 14.38 4.69
CA VAL A 47 -4.69 15.29 5.07
C VAL A 47 -3.40 14.51 5.29
N THR A 48 -3.44 13.47 6.12
CA THR A 48 -2.28 12.62 6.44
C THR A 48 -1.64 12.04 5.19
N VAL A 49 -2.46 11.48 4.29
CA VAL A 49 -1.96 10.86 3.06
C VAL A 49 -1.43 11.89 2.06
N SER A 50 -2.06 13.07 1.98
CA SER A 50 -1.59 14.11 1.06
C SER A 50 -0.23 14.65 1.49
N ASN A 51 -0.05 14.94 2.78
CA ASN A 51 1.24 15.38 3.32
C ASN A 51 2.33 14.31 3.09
N ALA A 52 2.05 13.05 3.45
CA ALA A 52 3.02 11.97 3.27
C ALA A 52 3.36 11.70 1.78
N ALA A 53 2.40 11.92 0.87
CA ALA A 53 2.65 11.84 -0.57
C ALA A 53 3.48 13.02 -1.11
N GLU A 54 3.35 14.20 -0.50
CA GLU A 54 4.20 15.35 -0.82
C GLU A 54 5.63 15.14 -0.31
N ASP A 55 5.79 14.73 0.95
CA ASP A 55 7.09 14.36 1.54
C ASP A 55 7.80 13.33 0.67
N ARG A 56 7.07 12.28 0.23
CA ARG A 56 7.61 11.23 -0.66
C ARG A 56 8.07 11.79 -2.01
N LYS A 57 7.34 12.75 -2.60
CA LYS A 57 7.75 13.40 -3.86
C LYS A 57 9.01 14.23 -3.68
N GLU A 58 9.13 14.90 -2.54
CA GLU A 58 10.32 15.68 -2.21
C GLU A 58 11.52 14.76 -2.00
N ASP A 59 11.35 13.64 -1.30
CA ASP A 59 12.38 12.60 -1.15
C ASP A 59 12.83 12.05 -2.50
N GLU A 60 11.89 11.71 -3.42
CA GLU A 60 12.24 11.23 -4.77
C GLU A 60 12.99 12.28 -5.59
N LYS A 61 12.64 13.56 -5.41
CA LYS A 61 13.30 14.69 -6.08
C LYS A 61 14.72 14.93 -5.53
N LEU A 62 14.90 14.83 -4.21
CA LEU A 62 16.17 15.01 -3.52
C LEU A 62 17.11 13.82 -3.70
N ALA A 63 16.57 12.60 -3.79
CA ALA A 63 17.31 11.38 -4.10
C ALA A 63 17.81 11.30 -5.55
N GLY A 64 17.49 12.31 -6.39
CA GLY A 64 18.12 12.56 -7.68
C GLY A 64 18.23 11.32 -8.58
N MET A 65 17.13 10.82 -9.12
CA MET A 65 17.11 9.82 -10.20
C MET A 65 17.93 8.52 -9.95
N ALA A 66 18.36 8.22 -8.72
CA ALA A 66 19.34 7.16 -8.48
C ALA A 66 18.75 5.75 -8.24
N ASN A 67 17.43 5.61 -8.06
CA ASN A 67 16.75 4.31 -7.96
C ASN A 67 15.48 4.31 -8.81
N GLY A 68 15.62 4.62 -10.10
CA GLY A 68 14.54 4.41 -11.06
C GLY A 68 13.97 2.99 -10.90
N ALA A 69 12.67 2.93 -10.62
CA ALA A 69 11.87 1.72 -10.63
C ALA A 69 12.21 0.66 -9.55
N TRP A 70 11.54 0.75 -8.41
CA TRP A 70 10.92 -0.49 -7.90
C TRP A 70 9.78 -0.95 -8.82
N GLY A 71 9.33 -0.12 -9.77
CA GLY A 71 8.48 -0.53 -10.90
C GLY A 71 7.18 -1.20 -10.45
N GLU A 72 6.55 -1.93 -11.36
CA GLU A 72 5.33 -2.65 -11.00
C GLU A 72 5.59 -3.81 -10.04
N ASP A 73 6.76 -4.46 -10.09
CA ASP A 73 7.08 -5.58 -9.18
C ASP A 73 7.22 -5.12 -7.72
N GLY A 74 7.82 -3.96 -7.50
CA GLY A 74 7.95 -3.37 -6.19
C GLY A 74 6.65 -2.81 -5.65
N ALA A 75 5.80 -2.22 -6.51
CA ALA A 75 4.44 -1.91 -6.14
C ALA A 75 3.64 -3.17 -5.77
N HIS A 76 3.86 -4.27 -6.49
CA HIS A 76 3.23 -5.56 -6.22
C HIS A 76 3.64 -6.12 -4.85
N CYS A 77 4.94 -6.09 -4.52
CA CYS A 77 5.46 -6.45 -3.20
C CYS A 77 4.92 -5.54 -2.09
N ALA A 78 4.84 -4.23 -2.34
CA ALA A 78 4.34 -3.27 -1.36
C ALA A 78 2.84 -3.48 -1.07
N LEU A 79 2.01 -3.75 -2.09
CA LEU A 79 0.61 -4.11 -1.91
C LEU A 79 0.46 -5.42 -1.13
N ALA A 80 1.28 -6.43 -1.43
CA ALA A 80 1.28 -7.69 -0.69
C ALA A 80 1.65 -7.48 0.79
N ARG A 81 2.63 -6.63 1.09
CA ARG A 81 3.02 -6.28 2.47
C ARG A 81 1.90 -5.55 3.22
N ALA A 82 1.29 -4.54 2.61
CA ALA A 82 0.16 -3.84 3.20
C ALA A 82 -1.02 -4.80 3.46
N TYR A 83 -1.29 -5.72 2.53
CA TYR A 83 -2.31 -6.77 2.72
C TYR A 83 -2.00 -7.67 3.91
N CYS A 84 -0.77 -8.20 4.02
CA CYS A 84 -0.38 -9.06 5.14
C CYS A 84 -0.53 -8.35 6.49
N LEU A 85 -0.09 -7.09 6.60
CA LEU A 85 -0.20 -6.30 7.83
C LEU A 85 -1.66 -6.01 8.22
N LEU A 86 -2.53 -5.78 7.24
CA LEU A 86 -3.96 -5.62 7.50
C LEU A 86 -4.55 -6.92 8.06
N VAL A 87 -4.25 -8.07 7.45
CA VAL A 87 -4.72 -9.39 7.92
C VAL A 87 -4.18 -9.71 9.32
N GLU A 88 -2.89 -9.48 9.55
CA GLU A 88 -2.22 -9.74 10.84
C GLU A 88 -2.89 -9.00 12.00
N HIS A 89 -3.41 -7.80 11.73
CA HIS A 89 -4.07 -6.96 12.73
C HIS A 89 -5.61 -7.04 12.71
N GLY A 90 -6.18 -8.03 12.02
CA GLY A 90 -7.63 -8.27 12.01
C GLY A 90 -8.45 -7.26 11.21
N GLU A 91 -7.82 -6.55 10.27
CA GLU A 91 -8.44 -5.60 9.36
C GLU A 91 -8.95 -6.29 8.08
N ASP A 92 -9.61 -7.44 8.21
CA ASP A 92 -9.96 -8.33 7.09
C ASP A 92 -10.76 -7.60 6.00
N GLY A 93 -11.70 -6.73 6.38
CA GLY A 93 -12.50 -5.92 5.44
C GLY A 93 -11.65 -4.94 4.61
N ASN A 94 -10.65 -4.33 5.23
CA ASN A 94 -9.70 -3.46 4.55
C ASN A 94 -8.72 -4.28 3.69
N ALA A 95 -8.29 -5.45 4.17
CA ALA A 95 -7.46 -6.38 3.42
C ALA A 95 -8.15 -6.88 2.14
N ASP A 96 -9.44 -7.23 2.22
CA ASP A 96 -10.23 -7.65 1.06
C ASP A 96 -10.42 -6.52 0.03
N CYS A 97 -10.62 -5.29 0.50
CA CYS A 97 -10.67 -4.12 -0.37
C CYS A 97 -9.34 -3.91 -1.09
N LEU A 98 -8.21 -3.98 -0.36
CA LEU A 98 -6.88 -3.87 -0.94
C LEU A 98 -6.58 -4.99 -1.93
N LYS A 99 -6.98 -6.22 -1.61
CA LYS A 99 -6.87 -7.37 -2.51
C LYS A 99 -7.65 -7.13 -3.79
N THR A 100 -8.86 -6.59 -3.70
CA THR A 100 -9.67 -6.25 -4.89
C THR A 100 -8.95 -5.21 -5.77
N ILE A 101 -8.34 -4.20 -5.17
CA ILE A 101 -7.54 -3.19 -5.90
C ILE A 101 -6.34 -3.87 -6.58
N ALA A 102 -5.61 -4.71 -5.86
CA ALA A 102 -4.45 -5.43 -6.40
C ALA A 102 -4.83 -6.36 -7.56
N LEU A 103 -5.94 -7.11 -7.43
CA LEU A 103 -6.46 -8.01 -8.47
C LEU A 103 -7.04 -7.28 -9.69
N GLY A 104 -7.35 -5.98 -9.56
CA GLY A 104 -7.64 -5.12 -10.70
C GLY A 104 -6.43 -4.84 -11.59
N ARG A 105 -5.20 -5.10 -11.10
CA ARG A 105 -3.94 -4.87 -11.82
C ARG A 105 -3.14 -6.14 -12.08
N PHE A 106 -3.03 -7.02 -11.09
CA PHE A 106 -2.19 -8.20 -11.12
C PHE A 106 -3.01 -9.48 -11.21
N LEU A 107 -2.45 -10.52 -11.83
CA LEU A 107 -3.09 -11.83 -11.84
C LEU A 107 -3.11 -12.39 -10.41
N LYS A 108 -4.24 -13.01 -10.05
CA LYS A 108 -4.46 -13.59 -8.71
C LYS A 108 -3.30 -14.47 -8.24
N LYS A 109 -2.85 -15.39 -9.10
CA LYS A 109 -1.75 -16.32 -8.79
C LYS A 109 -0.43 -15.60 -8.46
N ASP A 110 -0.17 -14.47 -9.12
CA ASP A 110 1.09 -13.73 -8.96
C ASP A 110 1.03 -12.92 -7.66
N PHE A 111 -0.14 -12.35 -7.35
CA PHE A 111 -0.39 -11.67 -6.08
C PHE A 111 -0.30 -12.63 -4.89
N GLU A 112 -0.94 -13.80 -4.99
CA GLU A 112 -0.87 -14.82 -3.94
C GLU A 112 0.57 -15.36 -3.75
N ALA A 113 1.33 -15.50 -4.83
CA ALA A 113 2.75 -15.86 -4.74
C ALA A 113 3.57 -14.78 -4.02
N LYS A 114 3.32 -13.49 -4.29
CA LYS A 114 4.00 -12.38 -3.60
C LYS A 114 3.60 -12.29 -2.13
N VAL A 115 2.32 -12.48 -1.80
CA VAL A 115 1.84 -12.55 -0.41
C VAL A 115 2.60 -13.64 0.35
N LYS A 116 2.74 -14.83 -0.24
CA LYS A 116 3.49 -15.93 0.38
C LYS A 116 4.95 -15.56 0.63
N VAL A 117 5.64 -14.97 -0.36
CA VAL A 117 7.03 -14.52 -0.21
C VAL A 117 7.17 -13.52 0.95
N VAL A 118 6.22 -12.59 1.10
CA VAL A 118 6.25 -11.60 2.18
C VAL A 118 5.97 -12.22 3.55
N GLN A 119 5.13 -13.26 3.63
CA GLN A 119 4.84 -13.97 4.88
C GLN A 119 6.00 -14.86 5.35
N ASP A 120 6.84 -15.30 4.42
CA ASP A 120 8.00 -16.17 4.68
C ASP A 120 9.27 -15.37 5.07
N TRP A 121 9.21 -14.03 5.11
CA TRP A 121 10.29 -13.11 5.49
C TRP A 121 10.13 -12.58 6.92
#